data_AF-A0A7Y4VIW9-F1
#
_entry.id   AF-A0A7Y4VIW9-F1
#
_cell.length_a   1.000
_cell.length_b   1.000
_cell.length_c   1.000
_cell.angle_alpha   90.00
_cell.angle_beta   90.00
_cell.angle_gamma   90.00
#
_symmetry.space_group_name_H-M   'P 1'
#
loop_
_entity.id
_entity.type
_entity.pdbx_description
1 polymer ?
#
loop_
_entity_poly.entity_id
_entity_poly.type
_entity_poly.pdbx_seq_one_letter_code
_entity_poly.pdbx_strand_id
1 'polypeptide(L)'
;MLKSLSKITRKITSHINRNVTKQNQGHIIALGGGGFSDQPNNLLLDEYLLLQTNKAKPKVLFLPTAGGDHEDYIAKFYRAYNKFNCKPTHLELSKKTIPFKKLEQIVLSQDLIFVGGGSPRFLMQVWRKTGLDRIIKKAWKQGIVLSGMSAGAICWFEDGYQNPKDDIWRRISCLGFLEGSFCPHYDKRGELRSAYRKMISSGEIDSGYGVQDGVALHYVGTELKYIISSSPDAKAYIVKKAAFRVTEKELKPTYLGILHEAHKLDSKINANDDDVLIDNTEIVRKYIKLINEHDVTGLLAMTSGDAVFIDSMGIDTKGVTDMRKAWDVLLTFFPDYTVIVKDIISKNGMVAVFGTAKGTLATDGKILAENKFEIPASWTATVENGKITKWRVYADNQPVRKLIEKYRSGK
;
A
#
# COMPACT_ATOMS: atom_id res chain seq x y z
N MET A 1 -13.11 -9.62 -38.46
CA MET A 1 -12.31 -9.93 -37.25
C MET A 1 -10.99 -9.15 -37.15
N LEU A 2 -10.18 -9.04 -38.21
CA LEU A 2 -8.86 -8.36 -38.17
C LEU A 2 -8.87 -6.85 -37.83
N LYS A 3 -9.92 -6.11 -38.17
CA LYS A 3 -10.10 -4.69 -37.75
C LYS A 3 -10.46 -4.50 -36.27
N SER A 4 -10.96 -5.56 -35.60
CA SER A 4 -11.25 -5.57 -34.16
C SER A 4 -9.97 -5.76 -33.35
N LEU A 5 -9.08 -6.64 -33.83
CA LEU A 5 -7.77 -6.92 -33.24
C LEU A 5 -6.85 -5.69 -33.24
N SER A 6 -6.87 -4.85 -34.27
CA SER A 6 -6.05 -3.61 -34.32
C SER A 6 -6.54 -2.53 -33.35
N LYS A 7 -7.84 -2.49 -33.04
CA LYS A 7 -8.41 -1.66 -31.96
C LYS A 7 -7.98 -2.17 -30.59
N ILE A 8 -7.90 -3.48 -30.40
CA ILE A 8 -7.45 -4.13 -29.16
C ILE A 8 -5.95 -3.89 -28.95
N THR A 9 -5.11 -4.01 -29.98
CA THR A 9 -3.67 -3.71 -29.87
C THR A 9 -3.42 -2.23 -29.55
N ARG A 10 -4.14 -1.27 -30.16
CA ARG A 10 -4.05 0.15 -29.75
C ARG A 10 -4.53 0.40 -28.32
N LYS A 11 -5.55 -0.34 -27.85
CA LYS A 11 -6.01 -0.27 -26.45
C LYS A 11 -4.97 -0.83 -25.48
N ILE A 12 -4.30 -1.92 -25.86
CA ILE A 12 -3.22 -2.56 -25.10
C ILE A 12 -1.98 -1.68 -25.08
N THR A 13 -1.53 -1.12 -26.21
CA THR A 13 -0.38 -0.20 -26.26
C THR A 13 -0.66 1.10 -25.50
N SER A 14 -1.90 1.62 -25.52
CA SER A 14 -2.28 2.77 -24.68
C SER A 14 -2.43 2.41 -23.19
N HIS A 15 -2.80 1.17 -22.84
CA HIS A 15 -2.78 0.67 -21.44
C HIS A 15 -1.35 0.44 -20.94
N ILE A 16 -0.46 -0.11 -21.77
CA ILE A 16 0.94 -0.35 -21.46
C ILE A 16 1.67 0.99 -21.32
N ASN A 17 1.46 1.95 -22.24
CA ASN A 17 2.00 3.31 -22.08
C ASN A 17 1.40 4.01 -20.86
N ARG A 18 0.11 3.84 -20.53
CA ARG A 18 -0.48 4.36 -19.28
C ARG A 18 0.14 3.74 -18.03
N ASN A 19 0.43 2.44 -18.03
CA ASN A 19 1.02 1.74 -16.88
C ASN A 19 2.52 2.04 -16.71
N VAL A 20 3.28 2.17 -17.81
CA VAL A 20 4.67 2.63 -17.77
C VAL A 20 4.75 4.11 -17.36
N THR A 21 3.78 4.96 -17.73
CA THR A 21 3.68 6.34 -17.20
C THR A 21 3.20 6.40 -15.76
N LYS A 22 2.46 5.40 -15.25
CA LYS A 22 2.00 5.35 -13.84
C LYS A 22 3.13 4.98 -12.87
N GLN A 23 4.12 4.21 -13.32
CA GLN A 23 5.24 3.77 -12.49
C GLN A 23 6.24 4.89 -12.13
N ASN A 24 6.13 6.05 -12.79
CA ASN A 24 6.93 7.26 -12.54
C ASN A 24 6.13 8.41 -11.91
N GLN A 25 4.90 8.17 -11.43
CA GLN A 25 4.12 9.20 -10.75
C GLN A 25 4.55 9.27 -9.29
N GLY A 26 4.98 10.44 -8.84
CA GLY A 26 5.39 10.65 -7.46
C GLY A 26 4.27 10.33 -6.47
N HIS A 27 4.64 9.83 -5.30
CA HIS A 27 3.71 9.45 -4.26
C HIS A 27 3.55 10.58 -3.25
N ILE A 28 2.31 10.85 -2.81
CA ILE A 28 2.02 11.74 -1.67
C ILE A 28 1.18 10.96 -0.66
N ILE A 29 1.65 10.90 0.58
CA ILE A 29 0.98 10.17 1.67
C ILE A 29 0.69 11.18 2.79
N ALA A 30 -0.58 11.58 2.90
CA ALA A 30 -1.04 12.63 3.81
C ALA A 30 -1.66 12.01 5.08
N LEU A 31 -1.03 12.25 6.24
CA LEU A 31 -1.40 11.64 7.52
C LEU A 31 -2.26 12.61 8.35
N GLY A 32 -3.39 12.11 8.89
CA GLY A 32 -4.24 12.86 9.80
C GLY A 32 -3.58 13.16 11.16
N GLY A 33 -2.65 12.30 11.58
CA GLY A 33 -1.92 12.34 12.85
C GLY A 33 -1.27 10.98 13.14
N GLY A 34 -0.57 10.84 14.26
CA GLY A 34 -0.02 9.56 14.72
C GLY A 34 1.47 9.36 14.41
N GLY A 35 1.83 8.18 13.87
CA GLY A 35 3.20 7.80 13.52
C GLY A 35 4.22 8.04 14.63
N PHE A 36 5.48 8.30 14.27
CA PHE A 36 6.54 8.53 15.25
C PHE A 36 6.30 9.69 16.24
N SER A 37 5.48 10.69 15.85
CA SER A 37 5.27 11.90 16.65
C SER A 37 4.40 11.65 17.86
N ASP A 38 3.22 11.08 17.61
CA ASP A 38 2.12 11.02 18.57
C ASP A 38 1.80 9.57 18.98
N GLN A 39 2.33 8.60 18.24
CA GLN A 39 2.15 7.16 18.48
C GLN A 39 3.49 6.41 18.46
N PRO A 40 4.45 6.72 19.36
CA PRO A 40 5.81 6.16 19.31
C PRO A 40 5.89 4.64 19.47
N ASN A 41 4.80 4.00 19.92
CA ASN A 41 4.66 2.55 20.07
C ASN A 41 3.91 1.90 18.89
N ASN A 42 3.38 2.68 17.96
CA ASN A 42 2.64 2.22 16.78
C ASN A 42 3.17 2.93 15.52
N LEU A 43 4.24 2.35 14.95
CA LEU A 43 4.95 2.88 13.79
C LEU A 43 4.47 2.27 12.46
N LEU A 44 3.24 1.74 12.42
CA LEU A 44 2.68 1.08 11.22
C LEU A 44 2.66 2.01 10.00
N LEU A 45 2.27 3.26 10.20
CA LEU A 45 2.27 4.25 9.13
C LEU A 45 3.70 4.54 8.67
N ASP A 46 4.66 4.72 9.59
CA ASP A 46 6.07 4.97 9.25
C ASP A 46 6.67 3.82 8.43
N GLU A 47 6.41 2.57 8.83
CA GLU A 47 6.82 1.38 8.09
C GLU A 47 6.23 1.36 6.67
N TYR A 48 4.94 1.69 6.55
CA TYR A 48 4.28 1.81 5.24
C TYR A 48 4.96 2.84 4.34
N LEU A 49 5.35 4.01 4.87
CA LEU A 49 6.06 5.04 4.11
C LEU A 49 7.39 4.53 3.55
N LEU A 50 8.16 3.80 4.37
CA LEU A 50 9.44 3.22 3.97
C LEU A 50 9.25 2.20 2.84
N LEU A 51 8.22 1.36 2.92
CA LEU A 51 7.90 0.38 1.88
C LEU A 51 7.58 1.03 0.52
N GLN A 52 6.98 2.23 0.52
CA GLN A 52 6.65 2.91 -0.74
C GLN A 52 7.90 3.41 -1.50
N THR A 53 9.06 3.47 -0.85
CA THR A 53 10.31 3.84 -1.52
C THR A 53 10.85 2.76 -2.45
N ASN A 54 10.42 1.50 -2.27
CA ASN A 54 10.97 0.32 -2.94
C ASN A 54 12.51 0.21 -2.82
N LYS A 55 13.09 0.72 -1.73
CA LYS A 55 14.52 0.60 -1.41
C LYS A 55 14.71 -0.28 -0.19
N ALA A 56 15.76 -1.11 -0.22
CA ALA A 56 16.13 -1.94 0.94
C ALA A 56 16.63 -1.09 2.13
N LYS A 57 17.25 0.06 1.86
CA LYS A 57 17.75 1.00 2.89
C LYS A 57 17.51 2.46 2.47
N PRO A 58 16.25 2.95 2.54
CA PRO A 58 15.89 4.28 2.05
C PRO A 58 16.57 5.39 2.86
N LYS A 59 16.92 6.48 2.17
CA LYS A 59 17.30 7.75 2.79
C LYS A 59 16.03 8.56 3.09
N VAL A 60 15.88 8.93 4.35
CA VAL A 60 14.70 9.65 4.84
C VAL A 60 15.14 11.03 5.28
N LEU A 61 14.48 12.06 4.74
CA LEU A 61 14.67 13.44 5.16
C LEU A 61 13.45 13.93 5.94
N PHE A 62 13.65 14.25 7.21
CA PHE A 62 12.65 14.90 8.04
C PHE A 62 12.76 16.42 7.96
N LEU A 63 11.63 17.09 7.77
CA LEU A 63 11.47 18.53 7.73
C LEU A 63 10.61 18.99 8.93
N PRO A 64 11.22 19.33 10.08
CA PRO A 64 10.52 19.76 11.30
C PRO A 64 10.03 21.22 11.26
N THR A 65 10.13 21.89 10.11
CA THR A 65 9.93 23.34 9.97
C THR A 65 8.58 23.82 10.51
N ALA A 66 7.50 23.07 10.30
CA ALA A 66 6.18 23.44 10.80
C ALA A 66 6.15 23.56 12.34
N GLY A 67 6.91 22.70 13.02
CA GLY A 67 7.11 22.69 14.46
C GLY A 67 8.29 23.57 14.90
N GLY A 68 8.73 24.54 14.09
CA GLY A 68 9.77 25.50 14.49
C GLY A 68 11.18 24.92 14.62
N ASP A 69 11.43 23.72 14.10
CA ASP A 69 12.70 22.99 14.29
C ASP A 69 13.02 22.79 15.79
N HIS A 70 12.02 22.36 16.57
CA HIS A 70 12.20 21.97 17.97
C HIS A 70 13.01 20.67 18.09
N GLU A 71 14.04 20.69 18.93
CA GLU A 71 14.97 19.58 19.13
C GLU A 71 14.27 18.32 19.64
N ASP A 72 13.30 18.44 20.54
CA ASP A 72 12.50 17.30 21.02
C ASP A 72 11.77 16.58 19.88
N TYR A 73 11.31 17.33 18.88
CA TYR A 73 10.61 16.73 17.74
C TYR A 73 11.58 15.97 16.83
N ILE A 74 12.77 16.53 16.63
CA ILE A 74 13.87 15.88 15.91
C ILE A 74 14.31 14.61 16.66
N ALA A 75 14.43 14.67 17.99
CA ALA A 75 14.80 13.53 18.81
C ALA A 75 13.76 12.40 18.75
N LYS A 76 12.46 12.71 18.74
CA LYS A 76 11.39 11.73 18.50
C LYS A 76 11.54 11.04 17.14
N PHE A 77 11.82 11.81 16.09
CA PHE A 77 12.05 11.26 14.74
C PHE A 77 13.20 10.24 14.74
N TYR A 78 14.37 10.59 15.27
CA TYR A 78 15.50 9.66 15.32
C TYR A 78 15.23 8.45 16.21
N ARG A 79 14.57 8.63 17.36
CA ARG A 79 14.19 7.51 18.26
C ARG A 79 13.34 6.46 17.54
N ALA A 80 12.47 6.87 16.62
CA ALA A 80 11.66 5.95 15.84
C ALA A 80 12.42 5.42 14.62
N TYR A 81 12.98 6.29 13.78
CA TYR A 81 13.55 5.89 12.49
C TYR A 81 14.86 5.11 12.61
N ASN A 82 15.60 5.24 13.71
CA ASN A 82 16.75 4.37 14.00
C ASN A 82 16.36 2.92 14.29
N LYS A 83 15.07 2.61 14.49
CA LYS A 83 14.58 1.22 14.62
C LYS A 83 14.41 0.53 13.27
N PHE A 84 14.38 1.28 12.17
CA PHE A 84 14.21 0.77 10.82
C PHE A 84 15.55 0.67 10.08
N ASN A 85 15.64 -0.21 9.08
CA ASN A 85 16.79 -0.25 8.18
C ASN A 85 16.73 0.91 7.16
N CYS A 86 16.99 2.13 7.62
CA CYS A 86 16.99 3.34 6.79
C CYS A 86 18.18 4.26 7.13
N LYS A 87 18.31 5.37 6.41
CA LYS A 87 19.27 6.45 6.72
C LYS A 87 18.50 7.73 7.06
N PRO A 88 18.17 7.96 8.34
CA PRO A 88 17.43 9.16 8.74
C PRO A 88 18.34 10.40 8.76
N THR A 89 17.85 11.48 8.17
CA THR A 89 18.43 12.81 8.20
C THR A 89 17.32 13.82 8.51
N HIS A 90 17.69 15.00 9.00
CA HIS A 90 16.75 16.11 9.17
C HIS A 90 17.35 17.38 8.59
N LEU A 91 16.49 18.35 8.30
CA LEU A 91 16.92 19.66 7.82
C LEU A 91 16.12 20.77 8.49
N GLU A 92 16.84 21.60 9.23
CA GLU A 92 16.30 22.80 9.88
C GLU A 92 16.38 24.00 8.93
N LEU A 93 15.28 24.73 8.81
CA LEU A 93 15.14 25.91 7.93
C LEU A 93 14.48 27.10 8.62
N SER A 94 13.96 26.93 9.85
CA SER A 94 13.40 28.01 10.67
C SER A 94 14.49 28.94 11.20
N LYS A 95 15.66 28.38 11.51
CA LYS A 95 16.81 29.08 12.12
C LYS A 95 18.01 29.22 11.18
N LYS A 96 18.10 28.40 10.13
CA LYS A 96 19.29 28.28 9.26
C LYS A 96 18.97 28.67 7.83
N THR A 97 19.87 29.41 7.20
CA THR A 97 19.83 29.72 5.76
C THR A 97 20.78 28.80 5.02
N ILE A 98 20.26 28.06 4.04
CA ILE A 98 21.04 27.14 3.21
C ILE A 98 21.00 27.64 1.76
N PRO A 99 22.14 27.76 1.06
CA PRO A 99 22.15 28.15 -0.34
C PRO A 99 21.28 27.23 -1.20
N PHE A 100 20.48 27.80 -2.10
CA PHE A 100 19.49 27.06 -2.90
C PHE A 100 20.05 25.81 -3.57
N LYS A 101 21.23 25.88 -4.20
CA LYS A 101 21.88 24.72 -4.85
C LYS A 101 22.18 23.58 -3.87
N LYS A 102 22.66 23.92 -2.66
CA LYS A 102 22.95 22.93 -1.62
C LYS A 102 21.67 22.34 -1.05
N LEU A 103 20.64 23.18 -0.85
CA LEU A 103 19.31 22.74 -0.43
C LEU A 103 18.72 21.74 -1.44
N GLU A 104 18.79 22.07 -2.73
CA GLU A 104 18.31 21.20 -3.81
C GLU A 104 19.06 19.86 -3.84
N GLN A 105 20.39 19.88 -3.73
CA GLN A 105 21.20 18.65 -3.66
C GLN A 105 20.80 17.75 -2.48
N ILE A 106 20.61 18.33 -1.29
CA ILE A 106 20.21 17.58 -0.09
C ILE A 106 18.86 16.90 -0.34
N VAL A 107 17.86 17.67 -0.79
CA VAL A 107 16.47 17.19 -0.96
C VAL A 107 16.33 16.16 -2.07
N LEU A 108 16.97 16.38 -3.23
CA LEU A 108 16.87 15.44 -4.36
C LEU A 108 17.69 14.16 -4.18
N SER A 109 18.53 14.08 -3.14
CA SER A 109 19.31 12.87 -2.84
C SER A 109 18.57 11.84 -1.97
N GLN A 110 17.32 12.13 -1.60
CA GLN A 110 16.50 11.36 -0.66
C GLN A 110 15.56 10.40 -1.39
N ASP A 111 15.09 9.37 -0.68
CA ASP A 111 14.08 8.45 -1.18
C ASP A 111 12.68 8.75 -0.60
N LEU A 112 12.63 9.30 0.63
CA LEU A 112 11.43 9.73 1.34
C LEU A 112 11.66 11.10 1.99
N ILE A 113 10.70 12.01 1.83
CA ILE A 113 10.65 13.28 2.54
C ILE A 113 9.44 13.27 3.47
N PHE A 114 9.67 13.43 4.77
CA PHE A 114 8.63 13.50 5.80
C PHE A 114 8.53 14.92 6.36
N VAL A 115 7.35 15.53 6.28
CA VAL A 115 7.09 16.87 6.84
C VAL A 115 6.35 16.77 8.17
N GLY A 116 6.91 17.36 9.22
CA GLY A 116 6.32 17.35 10.56
C GLY A 116 5.07 18.21 10.70
N GLY A 117 4.36 18.02 11.82
CA GLY A 117 3.24 18.85 12.25
C GLY A 117 3.68 20.19 12.85
N GLY A 118 2.72 21.08 13.10
CA GLY A 118 2.94 22.42 13.68
C GLY A 118 2.09 23.49 12.99
N SER A 119 2.69 24.64 12.63
CA SER A 119 1.99 25.71 11.92
C SER A 119 2.13 25.57 10.39
N PRO A 120 1.04 25.31 9.64
CA PRO A 120 1.09 25.27 8.18
C PRO A 120 1.41 26.64 7.56
N ARG A 121 1.00 27.75 8.19
CA ARG A 121 1.39 29.10 7.71
C ARG A 121 2.88 29.33 7.83
N PHE A 122 3.46 29.01 8.99
CA PHE A 122 4.89 29.18 9.22
C PHE A 122 5.71 28.31 8.25
N LEU A 123 5.31 27.05 8.09
CA LEU A 123 5.87 26.13 7.09
C LEU A 123 5.89 26.76 5.69
N MET A 124 4.74 27.25 5.21
CA MET A 124 4.67 27.82 3.86
C MET A 124 5.48 29.10 3.69
N GLN A 125 5.56 29.94 4.72
CA GLN A 125 6.39 31.15 4.71
C GLN A 125 7.88 30.81 4.58
N VAL A 126 8.38 29.88 5.40
CA VAL A 126 9.78 29.46 5.35
C VAL A 126 10.11 28.78 4.02
N TRP A 127 9.23 27.92 3.51
CA TRP A 127 9.48 27.19 2.26
C TRP A 127 9.51 28.10 1.04
N ARG A 128 8.59 29.07 0.95
CA ARG A 128 8.62 30.08 -0.12
C ARG A 128 9.85 30.98 -0.03
N LYS A 129 10.24 31.39 1.19
CA LYS A 129 11.43 32.21 1.42
C LYS A 129 12.73 31.48 1.01
N THR A 130 12.82 30.19 1.29
CA THR A 130 14.01 29.36 0.99
C THR A 130 14.00 28.79 -0.42
N GLY A 131 12.85 28.80 -1.11
CA GLY A 131 12.64 28.16 -2.40
C GLY A 131 12.47 26.64 -2.33
N LEU A 132 12.27 26.08 -1.13
CA LEU A 132 12.06 24.65 -0.91
C LEU A 132 10.78 24.15 -1.58
N ASP A 133 9.74 24.98 -1.64
CA ASP A 133 8.48 24.69 -2.36
C ASP A 133 8.70 24.21 -3.80
N ARG A 134 9.58 24.90 -4.54
CA ARG A 134 9.95 24.54 -5.92
C ARG A 134 10.77 23.24 -5.99
N ILE A 135 11.67 23.06 -5.03
CA ILE A 135 12.53 21.88 -4.95
C ILE A 135 11.70 20.63 -4.63
N ILE A 136 10.73 20.74 -3.71
CA ILE A 136 9.83 19.64 -3.34
C ILE A 136 8.95 19.23 -4.53
N LYS A 137 8.48 20.19 -5.34
CA LYS A 137 7.77 19.89 -6.60
C LYS A 137 8.64 19.09 -7.58
N LYS A 138 9.94 19.40 -7.65
CA LYS A 138 10.91 18.66 -8.46
C LYS A 138 11.16 17.25 -7.90
N ALA A 139 11.31 17.13 -6.57
CA ALA A 139 11.47 15.86 -5.87
C ALA A 139 10.30 14.92 -6.18
N TRP A 140 9.07 15.40 -6.04
CA TRP A 140 7.87 14.63 -6.34
C TRP A 140 7.84 14.14 -7.80
N LYS A 141 8.16 15.01 -8.75
CA LYS A 141 8.25 14.66 -10.18
C LYS A 141 9.35 13.63 -10.50
N GLN A 142 10.35 13.48 -9.63
CA GLN A 142 11.41 12.48 -9.75
C GLN A 142 11.08 11.16 -9.04
N GLY A 143 9.87 11.01 -8.51
CA GLY A 143 9.43 9.79 -7.84
C GLY A 143 9.82 9.68 -6.37
N ILE A 144 10.39 10.74 -5.77
CA ILE A 144 10.64 10.77 -4.32
C ILE A 144 9.30 10.74 -3.60
N VAL A 145 9.17 9.85 -2.62
CA VAL A 145 7.95 9.73 -1.81
C VAL A 145 7.84 10.95 -0.92
N LEU A 146 6.72 11.67 -1.02
CA LEU A 146 6.38 12.75 -0.11
C LEU A 146 5.41 12.27 0.94
N SER A 147 5.67 12.61 2.19
CA SER A 147 4.77 12.33 3.30
C SER A 147 4.73 13.51 4.25
N GLY A 148 3.63 13.67 4.95
CA GLY A 148 3.55 14.67 6.00
C GLY A 148 2.36 14.44 6.91
N MET A 149 2.47 14.96 8.12
CA MET A 149 1.46 14.81 9.16
C MET A 149 0.91 16.15 9.58
N SER A 150 -0.41 16.22 9.80
CA SER A 150 -1.05 17.43 10.28
C SER A 150 -0.75 18.63 9.37
N ALA A 151 -0.02 19.65 9.84
CA ALA A 151 0.46 20.75 8.99
C ALA A 151 1.26 20.30 7.75
N GLY A 152 2.06 19.24 7.89
CA GLY A 152 2.79 18.64 6.77
C GLY A 152 1.89 17.89 5.80
N ALA A 153 0.71 17.43 6.22
CA ALA A 153 -0.29 16.86 5.30
C ALA A 153 -1.05 17.98 4.56
N ILE A 154 -1.42 19.03 5.30
CA ILE A 154 -2.13 20.21 4.77
C ILE A 154 -1.35 20.85 3.61
N CYS A 155 -0.02 20.96 3.71
CA CYS A 155 0.78 21.70 2.72
C CYS A 155 0.71 21.14 1.30
N TRP A 156 0.35 19.86 1.12
CA TRP A 156 0.24 19.23 -0.20
C TRP A 156 -0.98 19.70 -1.00
N PHE A 157 -2.02 20.16 -0.31
CA PHE A 157 -3.29 20.55 -0.92
C PHE A 157 -3.25 21.98 -1.45
N GLU A 158 -4.29 22.40 -2.17
CA GLU A 158 -4.46 23.79 -2.60
C GLU A 158 -4.73 24.69 -1.39
N ASP A 159 -5.66 24.24 -0.54
CA ASP A 159 -6.13 24.96 0.62
C ASP A 159 -5.78 24.30 1.94
N GLY A 160 -5.13 25.09 2.79
CA GLY A 160 -5.01 24.85 4.20
C GLY A 160 -5.79 25.85 5.02
N TYR A 161 -5.84 25.61 6.32
CA TYR A 161 -6.42 26.51 7.28
C TYR A 161 -5.68 26.37 8.61
N GLN A 162 -5.72 27.40 9.43
CA GLN A 162 -5.15 27.35 10.76
C GLN A 162 -5.98 28.18 11.72
N ASN A 163 -5.92 27.82 13.01
CA ASN A 163 -6.28 28.74 14.08
C ASN A 163 -5.00 29.43 14.59
N PRO A 164 -4.81 30.72 14.32
CA PRO A 164 -3.90 31.54 15.09
C PRO A 164 -4.40 31.61 16.54
N LYS A 165 -3.55 32.03 17.47
CA LYS A 165 -3.90 32.15 18.91
C LYS A 165 -5.02 33.17 19.22
N ASP A 166 -5.65 33.75 18.20
CA ASP A 166 -6.71 34.76 18.26
C ASP A 166 -8.11 34.20 17.95
N ASP A 167 -8.27 32.88 17.82
CA ASP A 167 -9.52 32.18 17.48
C ASP A 167 -10.16 32.56 16.13
N ILE A 168 -9.38 33.23 15.26
CA ILE A 168 -9.81 33.59 13.90
C ILE A 168 -9.19 32.62 12.90
N TRP A 169 -9.99 31.64 12.49
CA TRP A 169 -9.60 30.68 11.46
C TRP A 169 -9.36 31.37 10.12
N ARG A 170 -8.20 31.10 9.52
CA ARG A 170 -7.77 31.75 8.27
C ARG A 170 -7.34 30.72 7.23
N ARG A 171 -7.76 30.92 5.98
CA ARG A 171 -7.27 30.19 4.81
C ARG A 171 -5.77 30.40 4.64
N ILE A 172 -5.08 29.35 4.22
CA ILE A 172 -3.69 29.36 3.79
C ILE A 172 -3.66 28.78 2.38
N SER A 173 -3.12 29.53 1.42
CA SER A 173 -2.76 28.95 0.12
C SER A 173 -1.50 28.10 0.28
N CYS A 174 -1.60 26.82 -0.05
CA CYS A 174 -0.57 25.80 0.15
C CYS A 174 0.19 25.51 -1.18
N LEU A 175 0.73 24.30 -1.37
CA LEU A 175 1.52 23.96 -2.57
C LEU A 175 0.67 23.63 -3.79
N GLY A 176 -0.58 23.18 -3.59
CA GLY A 176 -1.50 22.83 -4.67
C GLY A 176 -1.00 21.65 -5.52
N PHE A 177 -0.41 20.63 -4.90
CA PHE A 177 -0.11 19.38 -5.60
C PHE A 177 -1.35 18.48 -5.70
N LEU A 178 -2.20 18.56 -4.68
CA LEU A 178 -3.49 17.88 -4.58
C LEU A 178 -4.61 18.92 -4.52
N GLU A 179 -5.72 18.64 -5.19
CA GLU A 179 -6.88 19.54 -5.23
C GLU A 179 -7.64 19.57 -3.89
N GLY A 180 -8.28 20.70 -3.60
CA GLY A 180 -9.14 20.86 -2.44
C GLY A 180 -8.38 21.08 -1.14
N SER A 181 -8.89 20.51 -0.05
CA SER A 181 -8.39 20.77 1.30
C SER A 181 -8.26 19.53 2.19
N PHE A 182 -7.57 19.68 3.32
CA PHE A 182 -7.29 18.59 4.27
C PHE A 182 -7.44 19.06 5.72
N CYS A 183 -8.20 18.29 6.51
CA CYS A 183 -8.40 18.50 7.94
C CYS A 183 -7.82 17.31 8.73
N PRO A 184 -6.67 17.47 9.41
CA PRO A 184 -6.12 16.45 10.30
C PRO A 184 -6.91 16.35 11.61
N HIS A 185 -6.56 15.36 12.44
CA HIS A 185 -7.10 15.18 13.80
C HIS A 185 -8.63 15.23 13.89
N TYR A 186 -9.32 14.68 12.88
CA TYR A 186 -10.77 14.84 12.69
C TYR A 186 -11.64 14.23 13.80
N ASP A 187 -11.05 13.39 14.65
CA ASP A 187 -11.61 12.72 15.82
C ASP A 187 -11.46 13.52 17.12
N LYS A 188 -10.33 14.18 17.33
CA LYS A 188 -9.93 14.70 18.65
C LYS A 188 -10.13 16.20 18.82
N ARG A 189 -10.25 16.94 17.73
CA ARG A 189 -10.32 18.42 17.76
C ARG A 189 -11.63 18.91 17.17
N GLY A 190 -12.66 18.95 18.00
CA GLY A 190 -14.01 19.37 17.61
C GLY A 190 -14.02 20.78 17.00
N GLU A 191 -13.15 21.66 17.49
CA GLU A 191 -12.92 23.01 16.97
C GLU A 191 -12.33 23.01 15.55
N LEU A 192 -11.35 22.12 15.26
CA LEU A 192 -10.79 21.98 13.90
C LEU A 192 -11.85 21.52 12.91
N ARG A 193 -12.62 20.49 13.26
CA ARG A 193 -13.69 19.96 12.39
C ARG A 193 -14.81 20.97 12.17
N SER A 194 -15.21 21.69 13.23
CA SER A 194 -16.27 22.71 13.14
C SER A 194 -15.84 23.89 12.27
N ALA A 195 -14.61 24.38 12.45
CA ALA A 195 -14.06 25.45 11.63
C ALA A 195 -13.94 25.02 10.16
N TYR A 196 -13.40 23.83 9.91
CA TYR A 196 -13.27 23.28 8.57
C TYR A 196 -14.62 23.20 7.83
N ARG A 197 -15.66 22.68 8.49
CA ARG A 197 -17.02 22.65 7.94
C ARG A 197 -17.54 24.06 7.66
N LYS A 198 -17.35 25.00 8.60
CA LYS A 198 -17.80 26.39 8.41
C LYS A 198 -17.13 27.03 7.19
N MET A 199 -15.82 26.91 7.07
CA MET A 199 -15.06 27.49 5.94
C MET A 199 -15.43 26.85 4.59
N ILE A 200 -15.72 25.55 4.55
CA ILE A 200 -16.27 24.89 3.34
C ILE A 200 -17.66 25.44 3.00
N SER A 201 -18.55 25.57 3.99
CA SER A 201 -19.90 26.09 3.75
C SER A 201 -19.90 27.54 3.24
N SER A 202 -19.03 28.40 3.79
CA SER A 202 -18.88 29.79 3.35
C SER A 202 -18.21 29.89 1.97
N GLY A 203 -17.47 28.86 1.55
CA GLY A 203 -16.67 28.86 0.32
C GLY A 203 -15.33 29.56 0.48
N GLU A 204 -14.87 29.76 1.71
CA GLU A 204 -13.53 30.27 1.99
C GLU A 204 -12.44 29.25 1.63
N ILE A 205 -12.72 27.95 1.82
CA ILE A 205 -11.88 26.85 1.35
C ILE A 205 -12.72 25.85 0.56
N ASP A 206 -12.06 25.13 -0.35
CA ASP A 206 -12.72 24.09 -1.13
C ASP A 206 -13.02 22.82 -0.33
N SER A 207 -13.89 21.98 -0.90
CA SER A 207 -14.20 20.65 -0.36
C SER A 207 -12.94 19.78 -0.28
N GLY A 208 -12.95 18.78 0.60
CA GLY A 208 -11.74 18.01 0.85
C GLY A 208 -11.94 16.82 1.76
N TYR A 209 -10.92 16.51 2.56
CA TYR A 209 -10.89 15.31 3.40
C TYR A 209 -10.72 15.64 4.88
N GLY A 210 -11.55 15.04 5.72
CA GLY A 210 -11.34 14.97 7.17
C GLY A 210 -10.68 13.65 7.53
N VAL A 211 -9.53 13.67 8.18
CA VAL A 211 -8.72 12.45 8.42
C VAL A 211 -8.36 12.36 9.89
N GLN A 212 -8.74 11.24 10.52
CA GLN A 212 -8.46 10.97 11.93
C GLN A 212 -7.00 10.60 12.18
N ASP A 213 -6.57 10.67 13.44
CA ASP A 213 -5.27 10.17 13.85
C ASP A 213 -5.07 8.70 13.48
N GLY A 214 -3.87 8.36 12.99
CA GLY A 214 -3.57 7.01 12.56
C GLY A 214 -4.18 6.64 11.21
N VAL A 215 -4.76 7.57 10.46
CA VAL A 215 -5.21 7.35 9.07
C VAL A 215 -4.35 8.15 8.10
N ALA A 216 -4.07 7.57 6.94
CA ALA A 216 -3.38 8.24 5.84
C ALA A 216 -4.08 8.07 4.50
N LEU A 217 -4.05 9.13 3.69
CA LEU A 217 -4.48 9.13 2.29
C LEU A 217 -3.25 8.99 1.40
N HIS A 218 -3.18 7.94 0.60
CA HIS A 218 -2.07 7.70 -0.31
C HIS A 218 -2.48 7.98 -1.76
N TYR A 219 -1.87 9.01 -2.33
CA TYR A 219 -2.00 9.42 -3.71
C TYR A 219 -0.84 8.91 -4.56
N VAL A 220 -1.16 8.43 -5.77
CA VAL A 220 -0.18 8.16 -6.82
C VAL A 220 -0.40 9.19 -7.91
N GLY A 221 0.56 10.10 -8.10
CA GLY A 221 0.28 11.37 -8.76
C GLY A 221 -0.80 12.12 -7.97
N THR A 222 -1.90 12.49 -8.63
CA THR A 222 -3.05 13.15 -8.00
C THR A 222 -4.23 12.20 -7.76
N GLU A 223 -4.11 10.91 -8.11
CA GLU A 223 -5.16 9.91 -7.92
C GLU A 223 -5.09 9.36 -6.48
N LEU A 224 -6.13 9.57 -5.66
CA LEU A 224 -6.26 8.91 -4.36
C LEU A 224 -6.37 7.40 -4.58
N LYS A 225 -5.33 6.65 -4.20
CA LYS A 225 -5.23 5.22 -4.50
C LYS A 225 -5.60 4.35 -3.31
N TYR A 226 -5.13 4.72 -2.12
CA TYR A 226 -5.37 3.95 -0.90
C TYR A 226 -5.72 4.86 0.27
N ILE A 227 -6.50 4.29 1.19
CA ILE A 227 -6.78 4.86 2.50
C ILE A 227 -6.38 3.78 3.49
N ILE A 228 -5.38 4.08 4.32
CA ILE A 228 -4.75 3.11 5.21
C ILE A 228 -4.83 3.59 6.65
N SER A 229 -4.77 2.67 7.61
CA SER A 229 -4.76 3.03 9.01
C SER A 229 -3.83 2.17 9.87
N SER A 230 -3.23 2.80 10.89
CA SER A 230 -2.56 2.15 12.02
C SER A 230 -3.50 1.78 13.17
N SER A 231 -4.81 2.00 13.02
CA SER A 231 -5.85 1.64 14.01
C SER A 231 -7.02 0.95 13.30
N PRO A 232 -7.65 -0.09 13.88
CA PRO A 232 -8.75 -0.80 13.24
C PRO A 232 -10.01 0.08 13.06
N ASP A 233 -10.23 1.04 13.95
CA ASP A 233 -11.49 1.79 14.03
C ASP A 233 -11.40 3.23 13.50
N ALA A 234 -10.19 3.71 13.17
CA ALA A 234 -10.00 5.07 12.70
C ALA A 234 -10.49 5.23 11.26
N LYS A 235 -10.98 6.43 10.94
CA LYS A 235 -11.76 6.74 9.73
C LYS A 235 -11.23 7.97 8.99
N ALA A 236 -11.57 8.04 7.71
CA ALA A 236 -11.49 9.27 6.93
C ALA A 236 -12.90 9.67 6.45
N TYR A 237 -13.04 10.91 6.00
CA TYR A 237 -14.30 11.48 5.54
C TYR A 237 -14.06 12.31 4.29
N ILE A 238 -14.93 12.18 3.30
CA ILE A 238 -15.09 13.18 2.24
C ILE A 238 -16.01 14.26 2.79
N VAL A 239 -15.56 15.51 2.76
CA VAL A 239 -16.27 16.66 3.30
C VAL A 239 -16.59 17.60 2.14
N LYS A 240 -17.88 17.71 1.79
CA LYS A 240 -18.35 18.45 0.61
C LYS A 240 -19.35 19.53 0.94
N LYS A 241 -19.23 20.68 0.27
CA LYS A 241 -20.28 21.70 0.26
C LYS A 241 -21.54 21.15 -0.42
N ALA A 242 -22.70 21.35 0.21
CA ALA A 242 -24.01 21.00 -0.32
C ALA A 242 -24.98 22.15 -0.05
N ALA A 243 -25.20 23.02 -1.03
CA ALA A 243 -25.97 24.27 -0.89
C ALA A 243 -25.50 25.09 0.32
N PHE A 244 -26.33 25.19 1.38
CA PHE A 244 -26.05 25.95 2.61
C PHE A 244 -25.45 25.12 3.74
N ARG A 245 -25.11 23.84 3.51
CA ARG A 245 -24.57 22.92 4.52
C ARG A 245 -23.33 22.19 4.02
N VAL A 246 -22.73 21.42 4.91
CA VAL A 246 -21.66 20.47 4.60
C VAL A 246 -22.17 19.05 4.77
N THR A 247 -21.78 18.18 3.84
CA THR A 247 -22.01 16.73 3.92
C THR A 247 -20.69 16.03 4.20
N GLU A 248 -20.75 14.98 5.02
CA GLU A 248 -19.61 14.13 5.34
C GLU A 248 -19.95 12.70 4.95
N LYS A 249 -19.13 12.09 4.10
CA LYS A 249 -19.23 10.68 3.75
C LYS A 249 -18.03 9.95 4.33
N GLU A 250 -18.29 9.00 5.20
CA GLU A 250 -17.26 8.13 5.77
C GLU A 250 -16.57 7.30 4.69
N LEU A 251 -15.25 7.16 4.85
CA LEU A 251 -14.37 6.33 4.06
C LEU A 251 -13.68 5.34 5.00
N LYS A 252 -13.81 4.05 4.70
CA LYS A 252 -13.24 2.97 5.50
C LYS A 252 -11.78 2.72 5.10
N PRO A 253 -10.79 2.94 5.99
CA PRO A 253 -9.40 2.63 5.71
C PRO A 253 -9.12 1.12 5.74
N THR A 254 -8.02 0.72 5.10
CA THR A 254 -7.43 -0.62 5.26
C THR A 254 -6.47 -0.62 6.45
N TYR A 255 -6.73 -1.44 7.47
CA TYR A 255 -5.87 -1.54 8.65
C TYR A 255 -4.55 -2.26 8.33
N LEU A 256 -3.43 -1.64 8.72
CA LEU A 256 -2.07 -2.13 8.47
C LEU A 256 -1.57 -3.17 9.47
N GLY A 257 -2.17 -3.29 10.65
CA GLY A 257 -1.65 -4.18 11.70
C GLY A 257 -1.63 -5.66 11.33
N ILE A 258 -2.43 -6.06 10.34
CA ILE A 258 -2.38 -7.41 9.75
C ILE A 258 -0.98 -7.69 9.15
N LEU A 259 -0.30 -6.69 8.60
CA LEU A 259 1.05 -6.79 8.04
C LEU A 259 2.14 -6.82 9.13
N HIS A 260 1.98 -6.09 10.23
CA HIS A 260 3.02 -5.91 11.25
C HIS A 260 3.06 -6.99 12.34
N GLU A 261 1.91 -7.56 12.68
CA GLU A 261 1.89 -8.79 13.47
C GLU A 261 2.61 -9.94 12.74
N ALA A 262 2.81 -9.87 11.42
CA ALA A 262 3.53 -10.89 10.66
C ALA A 262 5.05 -10.72 10.85
N HIS A 263 5.55 -9.48 10.80
CA HIS A 263 6.97 -9.17 11.04
C HIS A 263 7.41 -9.27 12.50
N LYS A 264 6.51 -9.07 13.48
CA LYS A 264 6.84 -9.23 14.91
C LYS A 264 6.93 -10.69 15.36
N LEU A 265 6.23 -11.62 14.70
CA LEU A 265 6.30 -13.04 15.05
C LEU A 265 7.63 -13.67 14.59
N ASP A 266 8.17 -13.25 13.45
CA ASP A 266 9.50 -13.68 12.94
C ASP A 266 10.66 -13.41 13.92
N SER A 267 10.50 -12.46 14.84
CA SER A 267 11.54 -12.11 15.84
C SER A 267 11.30 -12.71 17.23
N LYS A 268 10.15 -13.37 17.46
CA LYS A 268 9.75 -13.94 18.76
C LYS A 268 9.57 -15.46 18.79
N ILE A 269 9.66 -16.16 17.65
CA ILE A 269 9.66 -17.63 17.61
C ILE A 269 11.05 -18.13 18.06
N ASN A 270 11.29 -18.03 19.37
CA ASN A 270 12.30 -18.71 20.16
C ASN A 270 11.87 -18.62 21.64
N ALA A 271 10.71 -19.19 21.97
CA ALA A 271 10.36 -19.61 23.32
C ALA A 271 9.01 -20.34 23.29
N ASN A 272 9.06 -21.59 23.76
CA ASN A 272 8.03 -22.59 23.97
C ASN A 272 6.65 -22.07 24.40
N ASP A 273 5.60 -22.75 23.92
CA ASP A 273 4.58 -23.32 24.81
C ASP A 273 3.83 -24.46 24.12
N ASP A 274 3.69 -25.56 24.86
CA ASP A 274 3.06 -26.83 24.50
C ASP A 274 1.54 -26.74 24.69
N ASP A 275 0.81 -26.70 23.57
CA ASP A 275 -0.58 -27.14 23.48
C ASP A 275 -0.73 -27.79 22.11
N VAL A 276 -1.36 -28.97 22.00
CA VAL A 276 -1.40 -29.74 20.74
C VAL A 276 -2.36 -29.08 19.74
N LEU A 277 -1.92 -27.96 19.19
CA LEU A 277 -2.47 -27.26 18.04
C LEU A 277 -2.08 -28.06 16.79
N ILE A 278 -3.07 -28.59 16.07
CA ILE A 278 -2.82 -29.08 14.71
C ILE A 278 -2.34 -27.88 13.89
N ASP A 279 -1.08 -27.91 13.47
CA ASP A 279 -0.47 -26.82 12.74
C ASP A 279 -1.14 -26.66 11.36
N ASN A 280 -1.75 -25.51 11.10
CA ASN A 280 -2.32 -25.18 9.80
C ASN A 280 -1.29 -25.31 8.66
N THR A 281 0.01 -25.10 8.92
CA THR A 281 1.04 -25.37 7.91
C THR A 281 1.12 -26.85 7.56
N GLU A 282 0.90 -27.76 8.50
CA GLU A 282 0.89 -29.20 8.25
C GLU A 282 -0.30 -29.60 7.37
N ILE A 283 -1.49 -29.03 7.63
CA ILE A 283 -2.68 -29.22 6.79
C ILE A 283 -2.38 -28.75 5.36
N VAL A 284 -1.78 -27.57 5.20
CA VAL A 284 -1.46 -27.03 3.88
C VAL A 284 -0.33 -27.79 3.20
N ARG A 285 0.65 -28.32 3.93
CA ARG A 285 1.69 -29.21 3.38
C ARG A 285 1.08 -30.52 2.87
N LYS A 286 0.15 -31.13 3.62
CA LYS A 286 -0.62 -32.30 3.16
C LYS A 286 -1.44 -31.97 1.93
N TYR A 287 -2.07 -30.80 1.91
CA TYR A 287 -2.81 -30.32 0.75
C TYR A 287 -1.91 -30.17 -0.50
N ILE A 288 -0.75 -29.54 -0.37
CA ILE A 288 0.22 -29.41 -1.47
C ILE A 288 0.78 -30.76 -1.91
N LYS A 289 0.99 -31.68 -0.98
CA LYS A 289 1.40 -33.05 -1.30
C LYS A 289 0.37 -33.70 -2.23
N LEU A 290 -0.92 -33.59 -1.92
CA LEU A 290 -2.00 -34.12 -2.76
C LEU A 290 -2.06 -33.41 -4.13
N ILE A 291 -1.75 -32.10 -4.21
CA ILE A 291 -1.58 -31.39 -5.50
C ILE A 291 -0.47 -32.05 -6.32
N ASN A 292 0.67 -32.31 -5.71
CA ASN A 292 1.85 -32.86 -6.39
C ASN A 292 1.69 -34.36 -6.71
N GLU A 293 0.84 -35.08 -5.99
CA GLU A 293 0.44 -36.47 -6.27
C GLU A 293 -0.72 -36.55 -7.27
N HIS A 294 -1.26 -35.40 -7.70
CA HIS A 294 -2.43 -35.27 -8.57
C HIS A 294 -3.68 -35.97 -8.04
N ASP A 295 -3.79 -36.13 -6.71
CA ASP A 295 -4.94 -36.73 -6.05
C ASP A 295 -6.04 -35.69 -5.81
N VAL A 296 -6.83 -35.43 -6.87
CA VAL A 296 -7.97 -34.51 -6.83
C VAL A 296 -9.01 -34.95 -5.80
N THR A 297 -9.18 -36.26 -5.56
CA THR A 297 -10.18 -36.75 -4.60
C THR A 297 -9.74 -36.48 -3.15
N GLY A 298 -8.47 -36.72 -2.83
CA GLY A 298 -7.88 -36.35 -1.54
C GLY A 298 -7.92 -34.84 -1.30
N LEU A 299 -7.61 -34.03 -2.32
CA LEU A 299 -7.72 -32.56 -2.22
C LEU A 299 -9.13 -32.14 -1.80
N LEU A 300 -10.15 -32.72 -2.45
CA LEU A 300 -11.54 -32.36 -2.20
C LEU A 300 -12.02 -32.80 -0.81
N ALA A 301 -11.49 -33.90 -0.27
CA ALA A 301 -11.77 -34.34 1.09
C ALA A 301 -11.24 -33.36 2.16
N MET A 302 -10.14 -32.67 1.86
CA MET A 302 -9.52 -31.66 2.72
C MET A 302 -10.13 -30.25 2.58
N THR A 303 -11.12 -30.05 1.70
CA THR A 303 -11.77 -28.75 1.48
C THR A 303 -13.17 -28.68 2.07
N SER A 304 -13.59 -27.49 2.50
CA SER A 304 -14.98 -27.23 2.87
C SER A 304 -15.89 -27.24 1.64
N GLY A 305 -17.17 -27.58 1.82
CA GLY A 305 -18.13 -27.67 0.71
C GLY A 305 -18.39 -26.33 0.00
N ASP A 306 -18.21 -25.22 0.72
CA ASP A 306 -18.39 -23.83 0.30
C ASP A 306 -17.06 -23.11 -0.02
N ALA A 307 -15.96 -23.86 -0.10
CA ALA A 307 -14.64 -23.28 -0.28
C ALA A 307 -14.51 -22.43 -1.55
N VAL A 308 -13.69 -21.38 -1.48
CA VAL A 308 -13.43 -20.47 -2.60
C VAL A 308 -12.00 -20.64 -3.11
N PHE A 309 -11.87 -20.95 -4.40
CA PHE A 309 -10.61 -21.08 -5.12
C PHE A 309 -10.41 -19.89 -6.05
N ILE A 310 -9.28 -19.22 -5.94
CA ILE A 310 -8.97 -18.04 -6.74
C ILE A 310 -7.68 -18.32 -7.51
N ASP A 311 -7.77 -18.37 -8.83
CA ASP A 311 -6.60 -18.58 -9.67
C ASP A 311 -5.68 -17.33 -9.72
N SER A 312 -4.54 -17.45 -10.39
CA SER A 312 -3.58 -16.35 -10.57
C SER A 312 -4.11 -15.20 -11.43
N MET A 313 -5.26 -15.36 -12.09
CA MET A 313 -5.98 -14.33 -12.83
C MET A 313 -7.06 -13.63 -12.00
N GLY A 314 -7.34 -14.11 -10.79
CA GLY A 314 -8.40 -13.61 -9.93
C GLY A 314 -9.79 -14.15 -10.28
N ILE A 315 -9.88 -15.27 -11.00
CA ILE A 315 -11.14 -15.95 -11.31
C ILE A 315 -11.49 -16.86 -10.13
N ASP A 316 -12.70 -16.67 -9.60
CA ASP A 316 -13.20 -17.43 -8.46
C ASP A 316 -13.94 -18.70 -8.93
N THR A 317 -13.60 -19.83 -8.33
CA THR A 317 -14.33 -21.10 -8.42
C THR A 317 -14.88 -21.44 -7.03
N LYS A 318 -16.17 -21.76 -6.93
CA LYS A 318 -16.84 -21.97 -5.64
C LYS A 318 -17.34 -23.40 -5.49
N GLY A 319 -17.02 -24.00 -4.36
CA GLY A 319 -17.45 -25.35 -3.99
C GLY A 319 -16.72 -26.47 -4.72
N VAL A 320 -16.82 -27.66 -4.13
CA VAL A 320 -16.03 -28.85 -4.50
C VAL A 320 -16.31 -29.37 -5.91
N THR A 321 -17.53 -29.21 -6.43
CA THR A 321 -17.91 -29.69 -7.76
C THR A 321 -17.19 -28.95 -8.88
N ASP A 322 -17.18 -27.61 -8.82
CA ASP A 322 -16.52 -26.80 -9.85
C ASP A 322 -15.00 -26.79 -9.67
N MET A 323 -14.53 -26.92 -8.42
CA MET A 323 -13.11 -27.14 -8.13
C MET A 323 -12.60 -28.44 -8.80
N ARG A 324 -13.36 -29.55 -8.72
CA ARG A 324 -12.99 -30.80 -9.40
C ARG A 324 -12.78 -30.58 -10.90
N LYS A 325 -13.76 -29.97 -11.58
CA LYS A 325 -13.67 -29.66 -13.01
C LYS A 325 -12.46 -28.80 -13.34
N ALA A 326 -12.16 -27.79 -12.50
CA ALA A 326 -11.01 -26.92 -12.71
C ALA A 326 -9.68 -27.68 -12.62
N TRP A 327 -9.53 -28.60 -11.65
CA TRP A 327 -8.35 -29.46 -11.55
C TRP A 327 -8.24 -30.45 -12.71
N ASP A 328 -9.34 -31.10 -13.11
CA ASP A 328 -9.34 -32.03 -14.24
C ASP A 328 -8.88 -31.31 -15.53
N VAL A 329 -9.36 -30.09 -15.76
CA VAL A 329 -8.92 -29.25 -16.88
C VAL A 329 -7.44 -28.87 -16.74
N LEU A 330 -7.00 -28.41 -15.57
CA LEU A 330 -5.61 -28.02 -15.34
C LEU A 330 -4.65 -29.18 -15.62
N LEU A 331 -4.94 -30.37 -15.08
CA LEU A 331 -4.10 -31.56 -15.23
C LEU A 331 -4.14 -32.15 -16.65
N THR A 332 -5.21 -31.89 -17.41
CA THR A 332 -5.23 -32.18 -18.86
C THR A 332 -4.19 -31.35 -19.61
N PHE A 333 -4.04 -30.06 -19.27
CA PHE A 333 -3.05 -29.18 -19.88
C PHE A 333 -1.64 -29.39 -19.31
N PHE A 334 -1.53 -29.66 -18.02
CA PHE A 334 -0.27 -29.77 -17.28
C PHE A 334 -0.25 -31.05 -16.43
N PRO A 335 -0.07 -32.22 -17.05
CA PRO A 335 -0.14 -33.51 -16.36
C PRO A 335 0.97 -33.72 -15.32
N ASP A 336 2.04 -32.92 -15.37
CA ASP A 336 3.16 -32.91 -14.43
C ASP A 336 3.16 -31.66 -13.53
N TYR A 337 2.02 -30.98 -13.39
CA TYR A 337 1.93 -29.76 -12.58
C TYR A 337 2.41 -30.01 -11.16
N THR A 338 3.34 -29.18 -10.69
CA THR A 338 3.99 -29.35 -9.39
C THR A 338 4.17 -28.00 -8.71
N VAL A 339 3.93 -27.98 -7.40
CA VAL A 339 4.22 -26.88 -6.48
C VAL A 339 5.45 -27.23 -5.65
N ILE A 340 6.51 -26.44 -5.79
CA ILE A 340 7.69 -26.51 -4.93
C ILE A 340 7.57 -25.44 -3.86
N VAL A 341 7.54 -25.85 -2.59
CA VAL A 341 7.53 -24.95 -1.43
C VAL A 341 8.95 -24.55 -1.09
N LYS A 342 9.24 -23.24 -1.08
CA LYS A 342 10.49 -22.68 -0.56
C LYS A 342 10.32 -22.20 0.87
N ASP A 343 9.18 -21.61 1.15
CA ASP A 343 8.83 -21.09 2.47
C ASP A 343 7.33 -21.20 2.71
N ILE A 344 6.93 -21.30 3.97
CA ILE A 344 5.53 -21.37 4.39
C ILE A 344 5.37 -20.76 5.77
N ILE A 345 4.41 -19.86 5.88
CA ILE A 345 4.12 -19.12 7.10
C ILE A 345 2.64 -19.25 7.43
N SER A 346 2.29 -19.44 8.70
CA SER A 346 0.90 -19.49 9.17
C SER A 346 0.65 -18.34 10.14
N LYS A 347 -0.49 -17.68 9.99
CA LYS A 347 -0.90 -16.56 10.84
C LYS A 347 -2.41 -16.31 10.79
N ASN A 348 -3.03 -16.17 11.96
CA ASN A 348 -4.45 -15.82 12.13
C ASN A 348 -5.39 -16.73 11.28
N GLY A 349 -5.11 -18.04 11.25
CA GLY A 349 -5.89 -19.02 10.47
C GLY A 349 -5.60 -19.03 8.96
N MET A 350 -4.73 -18.14 8.47
CA MET A 350 -4.29 -18.09 7.08
C MET A 350 -2.84 -18.60 6.94
N VAL A 351 -2.59 -19.45 5.96
CA VAL A 351 -1.26 -19.95 5.61
C VAL A 351 -0.84 -19.34 4.29
N ALA A 352 0.33 -18.71 4.23
CA ALA A 352 0.94 -18.26 2.99
C ALA A 352 2.10 -19.19 2.61
N VAL A 353 2.17 -19.55 1.35
CA VAL A 353 3.16 -20.46 0.77
C VAL A 353 3.92 -19.67 -0.29
N PHE A 354 5.25 -19.72 -0.27
CA PHE A 354 6.11 -19.08 -1.25
C PHE A 354 6.96 -20.12 -1.93
N GLY A 355 7.06 -20.06 -3.25
CA GLY A 355 7.78 -21.09 -3.97
C GLY A 355 7.72 -20.95 -5.47
N THR A 356 7.53 -22.09 -6.12
CA THR A 356 7.65 -22.19 -7.57
C THR A 356 6.59 -23.14 -8.11
N ALA A 357 5.82 -22.67 -9.09
CA ALA A 357 4.92 -23.51 -9.87
C ALA A 357 5.66 -24.01 -11.11
N LYS A 358 5.54 -25.29 -11.41
CA LYS A 358 6.11 -25.93 -12.60
C LYS A 358 5.08 -26.80 -13.28
N GLY A 359 5.27 -27.02 -14.57
CA GLY A 359 4.51 -27.97 -15.35
C GLY A 359 4.91 -27.87 -16.81
N THR A 360 4.37 -28.75 -17.61
CA THR A 360 4.68 -28.86 -19.03
C THR A 360 3.38 -28.91 -19.80
N LEU A 361 3.20 -27.98 -20.74
CA LEU A 361 2.00 -27.96 -21.56
C LEU A 361 1.96 -29.21 -22.44
N ALA A 362 1.00 -30.09 -22.19
CA ALA A 362 0.76 -31.29 -22.99
C ALA A 362 0.16 -30.91 -24.36
N THR A 363 0.71 -31.52 -25.41
CA THR A 363 0.27 -31.34 -26.80
C THR A 363 -0.03 -32.70 -27.40
N ASP A 364 -1.28 -32.96 -27.78
CA ASP A 364 -1.75 -34.26 -28.27
C ASP A 364 -1.38 -35.43 -27.35
N GLY A 365 -1.48 -35.21 -26.03
CA GLY A 365 -1.14 -36.20 -25.01
C GLY A 365 0.36 -36.42 -24.77
N LYS A 366 1.23 -35.65 -25.43
CA LYS A 366 2.69 -35.71 -25.26
C LYS A 366 3.21 -34.54 -24.44
N ILE A 367 4.15 -34.85 -23.54
CA ILE A 367 4.91 -33.88 -22.74
C ILE A 367 6.23 -33.59 -23.48
N LEU A 368 6.44 -32.34 -23.89
CA LEU A 368 7.63 -31.91 -24.64
C LEU A 368 8.45 -30.95 -23.78
N ALA A 369 9.77 -31.12 -23.73
CA ALA A 369 10.65 -30.36 -22.84
C ALA A 369 10.59 -28.84 -23.09
N GLU A 370 10.40 -28.42 -24.35
CA GLU A 370 10.26 -27.02 -24.74
C GLU A 370 8.96 -26.35 -24.27
N ASN A 371 7.99 -27.14 -23.81
CA ASN A 371 6.71 -26.68 -23.29
C ASN A 371 6.68 -26.57 -21.76
N LYS A 372 7.84 -26.79 -21.12
CA LYS A 372 8.00 -26.68 -19.68
C LYS A 372 8.00 -25.22 -19.24
N PHE A 373 7.31 -24.93 -18.15
CA PHE A 373 7.40 -23.67 -17.43
C PHE A 373 7.87 -23.89 -16.00
N GLU A 374 8.51 -22.85 -15.47
CA GLU A 374 8.91 -22.74 -14.08
C GLU A 374 8.82 -21.26 -13.69
N ILE A 375 7.91 -20.93 -12.77
CA ILE A 375 7.64 -19.54 -12.40
C ILE A 375 7.59 -19.36 -10.88
N PRO A 376 8.12 -18.24 -10.34
CA PRO A 376 7.87 -17.85 -8.96
C PRO A 376 6.36 -17.71 -8.73
N ALA A 377 5.88 -18.29 -7.64
CA ALA A 377 4.48 -18.22 -7.26
C ALA A 377 4.33 -18.21 -5.74
N SER A 378 3.22 -17.65 -5.28
CA SER A 378 2.78 -17.76 -3.90
C SER A 378 1.31 -18.16 -3.83
N TRP A 379 0.94 -18.76 -2.70
CA TRP A 379 -0.42 -19.19 -2.41
C TRP A 379 -0.84 -18.68 -1.05
N THR A 380 -2.13 -18.41 -0.88
CA THR A 380 -2.71 -18.25 0.45
C THR A 380 -3.83 -19.25 0.64
N ALA A 381 -3.87 -19.87 1.82
CA ALA A 381 -4.90 -20.80 2.24
C ALA A 381 -5.55 -20.30 3.53
N THR A 382 -6.87 -20.36 3.63
CA THR A 382 -7.58 -20.20 4.92
C THR A 382 -7.99 -21.57 5.40
N VAL A 383 -7.68 -21.88 6.65
CA VAL A 383 -7.97 -23.17 7.28
C VAL A 383 -8.94 -22.96 8.44
N GLU A 384 -10.08 -23.62 8.39
CA GLU A 384 -11.08 -23.60 9.46
C GLU A 384 -11.51 -25.04 9.76
N ASN A 385 -11.56 -25.40 11.04
CA ASN A 385 -11.95 -26.75 11.49
C ASN A 385 -11.20 -27.88 10.75
N GLY A 386 -9.90 -27.68 10.49
CA GLY A 386 -9.06 -28.65 9.80
C GLY A 386 -9.24 -28.75 8.28
N LYS A 387 -10.08 -27.89 7.66
CA LYS A 387 -10.36 -27.89 6.22
C LYS A 387 -9.95 -26.59 5.56
N ILE A 388 -9.56 -26.67 4.29
CA ILE A 388 -9.30 -25.50 3.44
C ILE A 388 -10.65 -24.87 3.05
N THR A 389 -10.89 -23.64 3.49
CA THR A 389 -12.08 -22.83 3.14
C THR A 389 -11.78 -21.83 2.03
N LYS A 390 -10.51 -21.49 1.84
CA LYS A 390 -10.07 -20.61 0.75
C LYS A 390 -8.69 -21.01 0.27
N TRP A 391 -8.48 -20.99 -1.05
CA TRP A 391 -7.18 -21.17 -1.67
C TRP A 391 -6.99 -20.13 -2.77
N ARG A 392 -5.90 -19.38 -2.76
CA ARG A 392 -5.62 -18.34 -3.75
C ARG A 392 -4.21 -18.47 -4.30
N VAL A 393 -4.05 -18.28 -5.60
CA VAL A 393 -2.77 -18.31 -6.31
C VAL A 393 -2.34 -16.89 -6.70
N TYR A 394 -1.05 -16.61 -6.58
CA TYR A 394 -0.40 -15.41 -7.11
C TYR A 394 0.82 -15.83 -7.91
N ALA A 395 0.83 -15.56 -9.21
CA ALA A 395 1.93 -15.90 -10.10
C ALA A 395 1.97 -14.98 -11.32
N ASP A 396 3.16 -14.77 -11.90
CA ASP A 396 3.27 -14.17 -13.22
C ASP A 396 2.95 -15.21 -14.30
N ASN A 397 1.76 -15.09 -14.89
CA ASN A 397 1.30 -16.01 -15.94
C ASN A 397 1.89 -15.73 -17.32
N GLN A 398 2.68 -14.65 -17.51
CA GLN A 398 3.21 -14.29 -18.82
C GLN A 398 4.03 -15.42 -19.48
N PRO A 399 4.92 -16.15 -18.78
CA PRO A 399 5.66 -17.27 -19.38
C PRO A 399 4.74 -18.40 -19.86
N VAL A 400 3.73 -18.76 -19.06
CA VAL A 400 2.76 -19.82 -19.41
C VAL A 400 1.89 -19.40 -20.60
N ARG A 401 1.48 -18.13 -20.66
CA ARG A 401 0.71 -17.59 -21.79
C ARG A 401 1.47 -17.66 -23.10
N LYS A 402 2.77 -17.31 -23.11
CA LYS A 402 3.61 -17.41 -24.31
C LYS A 402 3.69 -18.84 -24.83
N LEU A 403 3.73 -19.85 -23.94
CA LEU A 403 3.68 -21.26 -24.32
C LEU A 403 2.33 -21.64 -24.96
N ILE A 404 1.22 -21.22 -24.35
CA ILE A 404 -0.13 -21.47 -24.88
C ILE A 404 -0.35 -20.74 -26.22
N GLU A 405 0.16 -19.52 -26.38
CA GLU A 405 0.09 -18.78 -27.65
C GLU A 405 0.89 -19.46 -28.74
N LYS A 406 2.11 -19.92 -28.44
CA LYS A 406 2.95 -20.72 -29.36
C LYS A 406 2.22 -22.00 -29.79
N TYR A 407 1.57 -22.69 -28.85
CA TYR A 407 0.74 -23.87 -29.14
C TYR A 407 -0.42 -23.55 -30.09
N ARG A 408 -1.14 -22.44 -29.86
CA ARG A 408 -2.26 -22.01 -30.70
C ARG A 408 -1.84 -21.54 -32.09
N SER A 409 -0.64 -20.97 -32.23
CA SER A 409 -0.07 -20.51 -33.51
C SER A 409 0.58 -21.62 -34.35
N GLY A 410 0.73 -22.83 -33.78
CA GLY A 410 1.29 -24.00 -34.48
C GLY A 410 0.25 -24.81 -35.28
N LYS A 411 -0.93 -24.23 -35.56
CA LYS A 411 -1.88 -24.69 -36.57
C LYS A 411 -1.86 -23.77 -37.78
#